data_AF-A0A8X7MIZ7-F1
#
_entry.id   AF-A0A8X7MIZ7-F1
#
_cell.length_a   1.000
_cell.length_b   1.000
_cell.length_c   1.000
_cell.angle_alpha   90.00
_cell.angle_beta   90.00
_cell.angle_gamma   90.00
#
_symmetry.space_group_name_H-M   'P 1'
#
loop_
_entity.id
_entity.type
_entity.pdbx_description
1 polymer ?
#
loop_
_entity_poly.entity_id
_entity_poly.type
_entity_poly.pdbx_seq_one_letter_code
_entity_poly.pdbx_strand_id
1 'polypeptide(L)'
;MVDNIKLGFDFGIPPIRETLIQPNHCSAEDEMEILQAIVAKEMEVGRVVGPFSKEEVEARVGAFQTSPLGLVPKPGGKWRMIQDFSSPRRSPIAAINDYIDSDEFVCC
;
A
#
# COMPACT_ATOMS: atom_id res chain seq x y z
N MET A 1 12.01 12.43 19.68
CA MET A 1 12.66 11.45 18.78
C MET A 1 12.56 10.01 19.30
N VAL A 2 12.80 9.75 20.60
CA VAL A 2 12.69 8.38 21.18
C VAL A 2 11.23 7.89 21.27
N ASP A 3 10.28 8.76 21.58
CA ASP A 3 8.87 8.36 21.77
C ASP A 3 8.18 7.92 20.46
N ASN A 4 8.49 8.59 19.35
CA ASN A 4 7.91 8.28 18.03
C ASN A 4 8.38 6.93 17.47
N ILE A 5 9.51 6.38 17.92
CA ILE A 5 9.93 5.01 17.55
C ILE A 5 8.96 3.97 18.15
N LYS A 6 8.37 4.27 19.32
CA LYS A 6 7.42 3.37 19.98
C LYS A 6 5.98 3.62 19.56
N LEU A 7 5.61 4.90 19.39
CA LEU A 7 4.23 5.32 19.12
C LEU A 7 3.92 5.45 17.63
N GLY A 8 4.95 5.48 16.78
CA GLY A 8 4.82 5.75 15.36
C GLY A 8 5.05 7.22 15.03
N PHE A 9 5.07 7.50 13.73
CA PHE A 9 5.17 8.84 13.16
C PHE A 9 3.82 9.20 12.55
N ASP A 10 3.32 10.36 12.94
CA ASP A 10 2.13 10.95 12.31
C ASP A 10 2.58 11.71 11.06
N PHE A 11 2.11 11.27 9.90
CA PHE A 11 2.39 11.87 8.59
C PHE A 11 1.24 12.79 8.12
N GLY A 12 0.33 13.18 9.02
CA GLY A 12 -0.80 14.06 8.67
C GLY A 12 -1.93 13.34 7.92
N ILE A 13 -1.89 12.01 7.83
CA ILE A 13 -2.95 11.23 7.19
C ILE A 13 -4.19 11.24 8.10
N PRO A 14 -5.32 11.81 7.65
CA PRO A 14 -6.52 11.87 8.48
C PRO A 14 -7.11 10.47 8.71
N PRO A 15 -7.89 10.26 9.78
CA PRO A 15 -8.56 9.00 10.00
C PRO A 15 -9.44 8.60 8.80
N ILE A 16 -9.21 7.41 8.27
CA ILE A 16 -10.05 6.82 7.21
C ILE A 16 -11.37 6.42 7.85
N ARG A 17 -12.49 6.93 7.32
CA ARG A 17 -13.84 6.71 7.88
C ARG A 17 -14.68 5.73 7.08
N GLU A 18 -14.29 5.48 5.83
CA GLU A 18 -14.99 4.57 4.92
C GLU A 18 -13.97 3.65 4.26
N THR A 19 -14.33 2.37 4.12
CA THR A 19 -13.44 1.41 3.49
C THR A 19 -13.46 1.57 1.98
N LEU A 20 -12.31 1.90 1.40
CA LEU A 20 -12.11 1.99 -0.05
C LEU A 20 -11.17 0.88 -0.51
N ILE A 21 -11.70 -0.03 -1.33
CA ILE A 21 -10.90 -1.08 -1.98
C ILE A 21 -10.74 -0.70 -3.44
N GLN A 22 -9.52 -0.35 -3.83
CA GLN A 22 -9.16 -0.05 -5.21
C GLN A 22 -8.75 -1.33 -5.94
N PRO A 23 -9.13 -1.51 -7.22
CA PRO A 23 -8.66 -2.61 -8.04
C PRO A 23 -7.15 -2.50 -8.29
N ASN A 24 -6.49 -3.63 -8.54
CA ASN A 24 -5.08 -3.63 -8.91
C ASN A 24 -4.90 -3.05 -10.32
N HIS A 25 -3.68 -2.61 -10.64
CA HIS A 25 -3.34 -2.20 -12.00
C HIS A 25 -3.40 -3.41 -12.95
N CYS A 26 -3.75 -3.19 -14.22
CA CYS A 26 -3.82 -4.26 -15.22
C CYS A 26 -2.56 -5.13 -15.25
N SER A 27 -1.38 -4.54 -15.14
CA SER A 27 -0.10 -5.28 -15.06
C SER A 27 -0.04 -6.36 -13.98
N ALA A 28 -0.73 -6.18 -12.85
CA ALA A 28 -0.81 -7.14 -11.76
C ALA A 28 -1.93 -8.17 -12.01
N GLU A 29 -3.01 -7.77 -12.67
CA GLU A 29 -4.11 -8.67 -13.05
C GLU A 29 -3.69 -9.63 -14.17
N ASP A 30 -2.99 -9.12 -15.18
CA ASP A 30 -2.48 -9.86 -16.34
C ASP A 30 -1.41 -10.90 -15.95
N GLU A 31 -0.59 -10.58 -14.94
CA GLU A 31 0.54 -11.40 -14.47
C GLU A 31 0.31 -11.93 -13.04
N MET A 32 -0.91 -12.40 -12.76
CA MET A 32 -1.36 -12.81 -11.42
C MET A 32 -0.47 -13.89 -10.77
N GLU A 33 0.03 -14.85 -11.54
CA GLU A 33 0.90 -15.92 -11.04
C GLU A 33 2.21 -15.36 -10.49
N ILE A 34 2.78 -14.37 -11.17
CA ILE A 34 4.01 -13.69 -10.75
C ILE A 34 3.74 -12.88 -9.48
N LEU A 35 2.61 -12.18 -9.43
CA LEU A 35 2.21 -11.43 -8.24
C LEU A 35 2.07 -12.34 -7.02
N GLN A 36 1.35 -13.46 -7.17
CA GLN A 36 1.15 -14.44 -6.10
C GLN A 36 2.48 -15.03 -5.63
N ALA A 37 3.40 -15.35 -6.53
CA ALA A 37 4.73 -15.84 -6.17
C ALA A 37 5.55 -14.80 -5.38
N ILE A 38 5.47 -13.51 -5.75
CA ILE A 38 6.11 -12.43 -5.00
C ILE A 38 5.49 -12.29 -3.61
N VAL A 39 4.16 -12.25 -3.51
CA VAL A 39 3.45 -12.12 -2.22
C VAL A 39 3.76 -13.31 -1.30
N ALA A 40 3.73 -14.54 -1.82
CA ALA A 40 4.08 -15.74 -1.06
C ALA A 40 5.50 -15.67 -0.50
N LYS A 41 6.45 -15.15 -1.28
CA LYS A 41 7.83 -14.95 -0.82
C LYS A 41 7.92 -13.89 0.27
N GLU A 42 7.20 -12.77 0.14
CA GLU A 42 7.16 -11.72 1.18
C GLU A 42 6.48 -12.23 2.46
N MET A 43 5.51 -13.14 2.36
CA MET A 43 4.91 -13.84 3.51
C MET A 43 5.90 -14.81 4.17
N GLU A 44 6.65 -15.59 3.40
CA GLU A 44 7.65 -16.54 3.93
C GLU A 44 8.71 -15.84 4.79
N VAL A 45 9.13 -14.64 4.39
CA VAL A 45 10.10 -13.83 5.15
C VAL A 45 9.44 -12.93 6.22
N GLY A 46 8.12 -13.06 6.42
CA GLY A 46 7.37 -12.37 7.48
C GLY A 46 7.14 -10.87 7.25
N ARG A 47 7.23 -10.39 6.01
CA ARG A 47 7.00 -8.97 5.67
C ARG A 47 5.55 -8.65 5.35
N VAL A 48 4.80 -9.64 4.88
CA VAL A 48 3.37 -9.54 4.58
C VAL A 48 2.63 -10.57 5.43
N VAL A 49 1.46 -10.19 5.93
CA VAL A 49 0.54 -11.09 6.63
C VAL A 49 -0.80 -11.12 5.89
N GLY A 50 -1.42 -12.30 5.82
CA GLY A 50 -2.68 -12.52 5.11
C GLY A 50 -2.65 -13.83 4.30
N PRO A 51 -3.50 -13.96 3.26
CA PRO A 51 -4.52 -12.99 2.85
C PRO A 51 -5.64 -12.87 3.89
N PHE A 52 -6.27 -11.70 3.95
CA PHE A 52 -7.42 -11.43 4.83
C PHE A 52 -8.62 -11.01 4.00
N SER A 53 -9.83 -11.34 4.47
CA SER A 53 -11.05 -10.77 3.91
C SER A 53 -11.19 -9.29 4.28
N LYS A 54 -12.08 -8.57 3.59
CA LYS A 54 -12.41 -7.18 3.95
C LYS A 54 -12.85 -7.09 5.41
N GLU A 55 -13.75 -7.96 5.83
CA GLU A 55 -14.36 -7.97 7.16
C GLU A 55 -13.30 -8.24 8.24
N GLU A 56 -12.35 -9.14 7.95
CA GLU A 56 -11.22 -9.44 8.83
C GLU A 56 -10.30 -8.24 9.06
N VAL A 57 -10.08 -7.43 8.02
CA VAL A 57 -9.28 -6.21 8.13
C VAL A 57 -10.08 -5.13 8.85
N GLU A 58 -11.34 -4.90 8.49
CA GLU A 58 -12.22 -3.92 9.16
C GLU A 58 -12.35 -4.19 10.65
N ALA A 59 -12.47 -5.46 11.05
CA ALA A 59 -12.56 -5.86 12.45
C ALA A 59 -11.27 -5.58 13.25
N ARG A 60 -10.11 -5.50 12.59
CA ARG A 60 -8.80 -5.30 13.23
C ARG A 60 -8.34 -3.85 13.23
N VAL A 61 -8.55 -3.12 12.13
CA VAL A 61 -8.02 -1.76 11.96
C VAL A 61 -9.11 -0.69 11.74
N GLY A 62 -10.38 -1.08 11.67
CA GLY A 62 -11.46 -0.18 11.28
C GLY A 62 -11.50 0.06 9.77
N ALA A 63 -12.14 1.15 9.36
CA ALA A 63 -12.19 1.52 7.96
C ALA A 63 -10.79 1.76 7.38
N PHE A 64 -10.54 1.26 6.17
CA PHE A 64 -9.22 1.31 5.54
C PHE A 64 -9.28 1.60 4.05
N GLN A 65 -8.17 2.07 3.50
CA GLN A 65 -8.00 2.29 2.06
C GLN A 65 -6.89 1.38 1.55
N THR A 66 -7.15 0.64 0.47
CA THR A 66 -6.09 -0.12 -0.21
C THR A 66 -5.36 0.73 -1.23
N SER A 67 -4.09 0.40 -1.47
CA SER A 67 -3.31 0.93 -2.57
C SER A 67 -3.15 -0.16 -3.64
N PRO A 68 -3.50 0.10 -4.91
CA PRO A 68 -3.38 -0.86 -5.99
C PRO A 68 -1.98 -1.46 -6.09
N LEU A 69 -1.91 -2.77 -6.31
CA LEU A 69 -0.68 -3.44 -6.70
C LEU A 69 -0.48 -3.34 -8.22
N GLY A 70 0.77 -3.26 -8.64
CA GLY A 70 1.19 -3.34 -10.03
C GLY A 70 2.48 -4.14 -10.17
N LEU A 71 2.80 -4.52 -11.40
CA LEU A 71 4.04 -5.22 -11.73
C LEU A 71 4.82 -4.44 -12.79
N VAL A 72 6.11 -4.23 -12.50
CA VAL A 72 7.04 -3.55 -13.41
C VAL A 72 8.21 -4.47 -13.74
N PRO A 73 8.54 -4.68 -15.02
CA PRO A 73 9.68 -5.50 -15.40
C PRO A 73 11.00 -4.81 -15.01
N LYS A 74 11.95 -5.59 -14.51
CA LYS A 74 13.33 -5.16 -14.28
C LYS A 74 14.24 -5.63 -15.43
N PRO A 75 15.34 -4.91 -15.70
CA PRO A 75 16.44 -5.45 -16.48
C PRO A 75 16.88 -6.81 -15.91
N GLY A 76 16.93 -7.84 -16.76
CA GLY A 76 17.24 -9.21 -16.35
C GLY A 76 16.03 -10.14 -16.14
N GLY A 77 14.83 -9.73 -16.59
CA GLY A 77 13.65 -10.60 -16.68
C GLY A 77 12.91 -10.88 -15.37
N LYS A 78 13.31 -10.22 -14.28
CA LYS A 78 12.59 -10.29 -13.00
C LYS A 78 11.55 -9.18 -12.90
N TRP A 79 10.56 -9.36 -12.04
CA TRP A 79 9.51 -8.37 -11.81
C TRP A 79 9.70 -7.62 -10.49
N ARG A 80 9.18 -6.40 -10.41
CA ARG A 80 9.02 -5.61 -9.19
C ARG A 80 7.53 -5.41 -8.93
N MET A 81 7.05 -5.87 -7.80
CA MET A 81 5.75 -5.44 -7.28
C MET A 81 5.86 -3.98 -6.84
N ILE A 82 4.91 -3.16 -7.26
CA ILE A 82 4.73 -1.78 -6.83
C ILE A 82 3.41 -1.65 -6.07
N GLN A 83 3.39 -0.78 -5.07
CA GLN A 83 2.18 -0.31 -4.40
C GLN A 83 1.97 1.15 -4.80
N ASP A 84 0.83 1.47 -5.41
CA ASP A 84 0.55 2.83 -5.89
C ASP A 84 -0.13 3.67 -4.80
N PHE A 85 0.68 4.32 -3.97
CA PHE A 85 0.20 5.24 -2.92
C PHE A 85 -0.34 6.57 -3.46
N SER A 86 -0.23 6.80 -4.77
CA SER A 86 -0.79 7.98 -5.46
C SER A 86 -2.13 7.67 -6.15
N SER A 87 -2.72 6.49 -5.91
CA SER A 87 -4.06 6.14 -6.38
C SER A 87 -5.11 6.34 -5.27
N PRO A 88 -6.31 6.85 -5.58
CA PRO A 88 -6.81 7.16 -6.92
C PRO A 88 -6.39 8.56 -7.41
N ARG A 89 -5.95 8.66 -8.67
CA ARG A 89 -5.58 9.95 -9.27
C ARG A 89 -6.83 10.68 -9.76
N ARG A 90 -6.94 11.98 -9.46
CA ARG A 90 -8.05 12.86 -9.90
C ARG A 90 -9.41 12.33 -9.44
N SER A 91 -9.48 11.87 -8.20
CA SER A 91 -10.70 11.40 -7.55
C SER A 91 -11.14 12.40 -6.47
N PRO A 92 -12.44 12.46 -6.11
CA PRO A 92 -12.89 13.17 -4.91
C PRO A 92 -12.31 12.59 -3.62
N ILE A 93 -11.85 11.34 -3.64
CA ILE A 93 -11.17 10.68 -2.54
C ILE A 93 -9.66 10.85 -2.73
N ALA A 94 -8.97 11.34 -1.71
CA ALA A 94 -7.53 11.57 -1.79
C ALA A 94 -6.73 10.25 -1.76
N ALA A 95 -5.60 10.24 -2.45
CA ALA A 95 -4.61 9.18 -2.30
C ALA A 95 -3.81 9.37 -1.00
N ILE A 96 -3.15 8.32 -0.53
CA ILE A 96 -2.33 8.40 0.70
C ILE A 96 -1.26 9.49 0.56
N ASN A 97 -0.61 9.57 -0.60
CA ASN A 97 0.42 10.57 -0.86
C ASN A 97 -0.12 12.01 -0.93
N ASP A 98 -1.43 12.23 -1.13
CA ASP A 98 -1.99 13.59 -1.17
C ASP A 98 -2.00 14.26 0.22
N TYR A 99 -1.82 13.46 1.29
CA TYR A 99 -1.73 13.95 2.67
C TYR A 99 -0.31 14.25 3.14
N ILE A 100 0.70 13.85 2.37
CA ILE A 100 2.10 13.98 2.76
C ILE A 100 2.67 15.21 2.07
N ASP A 101 2.96 16.26 2.84
CA ASP A 101 3.70 17.42 2.33
C ASP A 101 5.20 17.09 2.29
N SER A 102 5.77 17.01 1.08
CA SER A 102 7.18 16.70 0.90
C SER A 102 8.10 17.80 1.42
N ASP A 103 7.64 19.05 1.47
CA ASP A 103 8.44 20.19 1.91
C ASP A 103 8.68 20.17 3.42
N GLU A 104 7.91 19.39 4.18
CA GLU A 104 8.16 19.13 5.61
C GLU A 104 9.34 18.16 5.85
N PHE A 105 9.79 17.43 4.82
CA PHE A 105 10.83 16.40 4.92
C PHE A 105 12.12 16.77 4.17
N VAL A 106 12.65 17.96 4.44
CA VAL A 106 13.92 18.43 3.84
C VAL A 106 15.11 17.65 4.41
N CYS A 107 15.83 16.94 3.55
CA CYS A 107 17.15 16.37 3.91
C CYS A 107 18.18 17.50 3.95
N CYS A 108 18.67 17.81 5.15
CA CYS A 108 19.83 18.70 5.35
C CYS A 108 21.14 17.97 5.02
#